data_AF-A0A8J7VZW8-F1
#
_entry.id   AF-A0A8J7VZW8-F1
#
_cell.length_a   1.000
_cell.length_b   1.000
_cell.length_c   1.000
_cell.angle_alpha   90.00
_cell.angle_beta   90.00
_cell.angle_gamma   90.00
#
_symmetry.space_group_name_H-M   'P 1'
#
loop_
_entity.id
_entity.type
_entity.pdbx_description
1 polymer ?
#
loop_
_entity_poly.entity_id
_entity_poly.type
_entity_poly.pdbx_seq_one_letter_code
_entity_poly.pdbx_strand_id
1 'polypeptide(L)'
;MYKNRQYSCKCDCKRDDIDAIQKGISEIKEGIKDIKEGLDDICCCRIREGIICIEKGLCKVEKGLSDVIEGLKDFDFECDYKSNMGIKEGICDIKDGIKGVQEGLCNLQNCCLCEGIDLVREGLKALEEGLCNLIQGVNEILAEREKRRKHKCYEVCFEVCPDTCPETIYDKRYDEIRGCIRTDD
;
A
#
# COMPACT_ATOMS: atom_id res chain seq x y z
N MET A 1 -37.88 32.14 3.95
CA MET A 1 -36.86 31.86 4.98
C MET A 1 -36.31 30.46 4.75
N TYR A 2 -35.21 30.33 4.00
CA TYR A 2 -34.60 29.03 3.71
C TYR A 2 -33.71 28.62 4.90
N LYS A 3 -34.15 27.61 5.65
CA LYS A 3 -33.33 26.99 6.70
C LYS A 3 -32.32 26.06 6.04
N ASN A 4 -31.11 26.57 5.89
CA ASN A 4 -29.94 25.84 5.43
C ASN A 4 -29.59 24.76 6.49
N ARG A 5 -30.17 23.57 6.38
CA ARG A 5 -29.72 22.41 7.15
C ARG A 5 -28.46 21.90 6.48
N GLN A 6 -27.31 22.29 7.01
CA GLN A 6 -26.06 21.57 6.78
C GLN A 6 -26.27 20.13 7.24
N TYR A 7 -26.63 19.25 6.32
CA TYR A 7 -26.51 17.82 6.53
C TYR A 7 -25.03 17.50 6.49
N SER A 8 -24.37 17.64 7.63
CA SER A 8 -23.04 17.08 7.84
C SER A 8 -23.20 15.56 7.70
N CYS A 9 -22.87 15.02 6.53
CA CYS A 9 -22.67 13.59 6.39
C CYS A 9 -21.48 13.26 7.30
N LYS A 10 -21.78 12.80 8.52
CA LYS A 10 -20.82 12.17 9.41
C LYS A 10 -20.46 10.81 8.81
N CYS A 11 -19.76 10.82 7.69
CA CYS A 11 -18.94 9.69 7.28
C CYS A 11 -17.60 9.83 8.00
N ASP A 12 -17.65 9.65 9.33
CA ASP A 12 -16.49 9.36 10.16
C ASP A 12 -16.06 7.91 9.89
N CYS A 13 -15.70 7.60 8.64
CA CYS A 13 -15.19 6.28 8.28
C CYS A 13 -13.66 6.30 8.35
N LYS A 14 -13.14 5.76 9.47
CA LYS A 14 -11.80 5.18 9.67
C LYS A 14 -10.67 5.82 8.84
N ARG A 15 -10.11 6.92 9.33
CA ARG A 15 -8.84 7.48 8.81
C ARG A 15 -7.63 6.68 9.28
N ASP A 16 -7.75 6.05 10.44
CA ASP A 16 -6.65 5.38 11.14
C ASP A 16 -6.03 4.22 10.32
N ASP A 17 -6.86 3.44 9.62
CA ASP A 17 -6.39 2.31 8.80
C ASP A 17 -5.45 2.76 7.66
N ILE A 18 -5.76 3.91 7.04
CA ILE A 18 -4.97 4.46 5.93
C ILE A 18 -3.66 5.04 6.46
N ASP A 19 -3.70 5.68 7.63
CA ASP A 19 -2.52 6.26 8.26
C ASP A 19 -1.49 5.17 8.63
N ALA A 20 -1.95 4.00 9.10
CA ALA A 20 -1.09 2.85 9.37
C ALA A 20 -0.40 2.32 8.10
N ILE A 21 -1.15 2.17 7.00
CA ILE A 21 -0.61 1.73 5.71
C ILE A 21 0.41 2.74 5.17
N GLN A 22 0.10 4.04 5.22
CA GLN A 22 1.00 5.10 4.76
C GLN A 22 2.28 5.17 5.58
N LYS A 23 2.16 5.03 6.91
CA LYS A 23 3.29 4.94 7.82
C LYS A 23 4.17 3.73 7.47
N GLY A 24 3.58 2.55 7.30
CA GLY A 24 4.33 1.35 6.95
C GLY A 24 5.03 1.45 5.58
N ILE A 25 4.37 2.01 4.56
CA ILE A 25 4.99 2.31 3.25
C ILE A 25 6.18 3.26 3.41
N SER A 26 6.07 4.26 4.27
CA SER A 26 7.15 5.22 4.53
C SER A 26 8.33 4.55 5.26
N GLU A 27 8.06 3.68 6.24
CA GLU A 27 9.09 2.90 6.92
C GLU A 27 9.82 1.95 5.95
N ILE A 28 9.10 1.30 5.02
CA ILE A 28 9.72 0.46 3.97
C ILE A 28 10.62 1.30 3.07
N LYS A 29 10.18 2.49 2.62
CA LYS A 29 11.01 3.40 1.79
C LYS A 29 12.31 3.80 2.48
N GLU A 30 12.21 4.20 3.75
CA GLU A 30 13.39 4.54 4.53
C GLU A 30 14.29 3.32 4.76
N GLY A 31 13.70 2.13 4.94
CA GLY A 31 14.45 0.89 5.05
C GLY A 31 15.23 0.54 3.77
N ILE A 32 14.59 0.64 2.60
CA ILE A 32 15.24 0.46 1.29
C ILE A 32 16.40 1.45 1.11
N LYS A 33 16.20 2.71 1.54
CA LYS A 33 17.25 3.73 1.48
C LYS A 33 18.45 3.37 2.36
N ASP A 34 18.22 2.98 3.61
CA ASP A 34 19.29 2.53 4.52
C ASP A 34 20.06 1.33 3.94
N ILE A 35 19.38 0.37 3.31
CA ILE A 35 20.02 -0.80 2.67
C ILE A 35 20.92 -0.35 1.51
N LYS A 36 20.48 0.61 0.69
CA LYS A 36 21.30 1.18 -0.39
C LYS A 36 22.52 1.91 0.15
N GLU A 37 22.34 2.75 1.18
CA GLU A 37 23.45 3.43 1.85
C GLU A 37 24.46 2.41 2.42
N GLY A 38 23.98 1.30 2.97
CA GLY A 38 24.86 0.24 3.47
C GLY A 38 25.62 -0.50 2.36
N LEU A 39 25.02 -0.69 1.18
CA LEU A 39 25.75 -1.19 0.02
C LEU A 39 26.83 -0.22 -0.45
N ASP A 40 26.53 1.07 -0.50
CA ASP A 40 27.51 2.11 -0.86
C ASP A 40 28.68 2.13 0.14
N ASP A 41 28.40 1.98 1.43
CA ASP A 41 29.41 1.86 2.49
C ASP A 41 30.34 0.66 2.27
N ILE A 42 29.78 -0.52 1.95
CA ILE A 42 30.55 -1.72 1.61
C ILE A 42 31.45 -1.46 0.39
N CYS A 43 30.92 -0.82 -0.66
CA CYS A 43 31.69 -0.46 -1.86
C CYS A 43 32.83 0.53 -1.55
N CYS A 44 32.67 1.38 -0.54
CA CYS A 44 33.72 2.28 -0.05
C CYS A 44 34.64 1.64 1.02
N CYS A 45 34.69 0.31 1.09
CA CYS A 45 35.48 -0.47 2.05
C CYS A 45 35.11 -0.25 3.53
N ARG A 46 33.93 0.31 3.82
CA ARG A 46 33.34 0.46 5.17
C ARG A 46 32.38 -0.68 5.46
N ILE A 47 32.90 -1.90 5.44
CA ILE A 47 32.09 -3.13 5.44
C ILE A 47 31.23 -3.24 6.71
N ARG A 48 31.80 -2.90 7.88
CA ARG A 48 31.08 -3.02 9.16
C ARG A 48 29.94 -2.02 9.25
N GLU A 49 30.20 -0.78 8.88
CA GLU A 49 29.21 0.29 8.82
C GLU A 49 28.09 -0.08 7.85
N GLY A 50 28.46 -0.59 6.67
CA GLY A 50 27.49 -0.99 5.67
C GLY A 50 26.60 -2.15 6.08
N ILE A 51 27.16 -3.19 6.74
CA ILE A 51 26.36 -4.28 7.33
C ILE A 51 25.37 -3.73 8.37
N ILE A 52 25.81 -2.84 9.26
CA ILE A 52 24.94 -2.22 10.28
C ILE A 52 23.82 -1.39 9.61
N CYS A 53 24.12 -0.67 8.54
CA CYS A 53 23.12 0.10 7.78
C CYS A 53 22.10 -0.84 7.10
N ILE A 54 22.55 -1.93 6.48
CA ILE A 54 21.66 -2.92 5.87
C ILE A 54 20.76 -3.58 6.93
N GLU A 55 21.30 -3.97 8.10
CA GLU A 55 20.52 -4.53 9.21
C GLU A 55 19.44 -3.55 9.70
N LYS A 56 19.79 -2.28 9.91
CA LYS A 56 18.83 -1.24 10.29
C LYS A 56 17.73 -1.06 9.24
N GLY A 57 18.13 -1.01 7.97
CA GLY A 57 17.20 -0.88 6.87
C GLY A 57 16.24 -2.05 6.79
N LEU A 58 16.75 -3.28 6.95
CA LEU A 58 15.93 -4.50 7.00
C LEU A 58 14.91 -4.46 8.15
N CYS A 59 15.32 -4.05 9.35
CA CYS A 59 14.38 -3.91 10.48
C CYS A 59 13.27 -2.88 10.18
N LYS A 60 13.58 -1.77 9.50
CA LYS A 60 12.57 -0.78 9.08
C LYS A 60 11.61 -1.37 8.04
N VAL A 61 12.11 -2.14 7.07
CA VAL A 61 11.28 -2.81 6.07
C VAL A 61 10.33 -3.82 6.72
N GLU A 62 10.84 -4.67 7.62
CA GLU A 62 10.03 -5.68 8.33
C GLU A 62 8.93 -5.04 9.18
N LYS A 63 9.28 -3.97 9.90
CA LYS A 63 8.32 -3.21 10.71
C LYS A 63 7.29 -2.51 9.83
N GLY A 64 7.71 -1.83 8.77
CA GLY A 64 6.81 -1.17 7.84
C GLY A 64 5.87 -2.15 7.13
N LEU A 65 6.35 -3.35 6.77
CA LEU A 65 5.52 -4.41 6.22
C LEU A 65 4.48 -4.90 7.24
N SER A 66 4.86 -5.00 8.52
CA SER A 66 3.94 -5.39 9.59
C SER A 66 2.85 -4.34 9.80
N ASP A 67 3.21 -3.06 9.85
CA ASP A 67 2.28 -1.93 9.93
C ASP A 67 1.30 -1.92 8.74
N VAL A 68 1.80 -2.20 7.52
CA VAL A 68 0.94 -2.35 6.33
C VAL A 68 -0.04 -3.50 6.48
N ILE A 69 0.43 -4.69 6.88
CA ILE A 69 -0.42 -5.87 7.04
C ILE A 69 -1.49 -5.63 8.11
N GLU A 70 -1.15 -4.95 9.20
CA GLU A 70 -2.10 -4.59 10.25
C GLU A 70 -3.15 -3.61 9.74
N GLY A 71 -2.73 -2.52 9.09
CA GLY A 71 -3.66 -1.56 8.49
C GLY A 71 -4.58 -2.17 7.43
N LEU A 72 -4.10 -3.17 6.69
CA LEU A 72 -4.92 -3.92 5.72
C LEU A 72 -5.91 -4.90 6.38
N LYS A 73 -5.67 -5.40 7.60
CA LYS A 73 -6.63 -6.27 8.31
C LYS A 73 -7.87 -5.51 8.76
N ASP A 74 -7.68 -4.28 9.20
CA ASP A 74 -8.78 -3.41 9.65
C ASP A 74 -9.52 -2.78 8.47
N PHE A 75 -8.92 -2.87 7.28
CA PHE A 75 -9.47 -2.41 6.03
C PHE A 75 -10.53 -3.39 5.49
N ASP A 76 -11.79 -3.01 5.61
CA ASP A 76 -12.90 -3.79 5.05
C ASP A 76 -12.83 -3.78 3.51
N PHE A 77 -12.44 -4.91 2.91
CA PHE A 77 -12.35 -5.11 1.46
C PHE A 77 -13.72 -5.42 0.88
N GLU A 78 -14.60 -4.41 0.83
CA GLU A 78 -15.97 -4.62 0.34
C GLU A 78 -16.06 -4.87 -1.18
N CYS A 79 -15.10 -4.45 -2.04
CA CYS A 79 -15.06 -4.96 -3.42
C CYS A 79 -13.66 -5.09 -4.05
N ASP A 80 -13.67 -5.88 -5.13
CA ASP A 80 -12.70 -6.14 -6.20
C ASP A 80 -11.45 -6.97 -5.94
N TYR A 81 -11.42 -8.13 -6.61
CA TYR A 81 -10.32 -9.11 -6.57
C TYR A 81 -9.01 -8.53 -7.11
N LYS A 82 -9.07 -7.60 -8.09
CA LYS A 82 -7.87 -7.05 -8.76
C LYS A 82 -7.03 -6.17 -7.84
N SER A 83 -7.65 -5.26 -7.09
CA SER A 83 -6.90 -4.39 -6.17
C SER A 83 -6.29 -5.17 -5.01
N ASN A 84 -6.91 -6.30 -4.66
CA ASN A 84 -6.36 -7.25 -3.68
C ASN A 84 -5.17 -8.03 -4.23
N MET A 85 -5.10 -8.27 -5.56
CA MET A 85 -3.97 -8.98 -6.17
C MET A 85 -2.70 -8.13 -6.11
N GLY A 86 -2.74 -6.85 -6.50
CA GLY A 86 -1.55 -5.98 -6.46
C GLY A 86 -0.98 -5.80 -5.05
N ILE A 87 -1.85 -5.69 -4.04
CA ILE A 87 -1.42 -5.62 -2.64
C ILE A 87 -0.80 -6.95 -2.18
N LYS A 88 -1.42 -8.09 -2.52
CA LYS A 88 -0.90 -9.41 -2.15
C LYS A 88 0.44 -9.69 -2.82
N GLU A 89 0.54 -9.44 -4.12
CA GLU A 89 1.78 -9.55 -4.89
C GLU A 89 2.86 -8.65 -4.28
N GLY A 90 2.54 -7.37 -4.04
CA GLY A 90 3.47 -6.44 -3.40
C GLY A 90 3.97 -6.91 -2.03
N ILE A 91 3.10 -7.47 -1.18
CA ILE A 91 3.48 -8.06 0.12
C ILE A 91 4.38 -9.29 -0.07
N CYS A 92 4.08 -10.15 -1.04
CA CYS A 92 4.90 -11.33 -1.33
C CYS A 92 6.29 -10.92 -1.83
N ASP A 93 6.36 -10.00 -2.78
CA ASP A 93 7.62 -9.48 -3.33
C ASP A 93 8.47 -8.81 -2.24
N ILE A 94 7.86 -8.02 -1.33
CA ILE A 94 8.57 -7.45 -0.19
C ILE A 94 9.11 -8.56 0.73
N LYS A 95 8.32 -9.60 1.02
CA LYS A 95 8.80 -10.74 1.85
C LYS A 95 9.97 -11.47 1.20
N ASP A 96 9.93 -11.67 -0.10
CA ASP A 96 11.01 -12.33 -0.82
C ASP A 96 12.25 -11.42 -0.91
N GLY A 97 12.05 -10.11 -1.06
CA GLY A 97 13.12 -9.11 -0.95
C GLY A 97 13.79 -9.10 0.44
N ILE A 98 13.01 -9.15 1.53
CA ILE A 98 13.53 -9.30 2.90
C ILE A 98 14.42 -10.54 3.01
N LYS A 99 13.96 -11.70 2.51
CA LYS A 99 14.77 -12.94 2.53
C LYS A 99 16.06 -12.79 1.74
N GLY A 100 16.00 -12.22 0.53
CA GLY A 100 17.19 -11.99 -0.29
C GLY A 100 18.22 -11.09 0.39
N VAL A 101 17.77 -10.02 1.07
CA VAL A 101 18.66 -9.15 1.86
C VAL A 101 19.22 -9.89 3.08
N GLN A 102 18.43 -10.72 3.78
CA GLN A 102 18.90 -11.54 4.90
C GLN A 102 19.97 -12.56 4.48
N GLU A 103 19.76 -13.25 3.35
CA GLU A 103 20.73 -14.18 2.79
C GLU A 103 22.02 -13.45 2.37
N GLY A 104 21.88 -12.27 1.75
CA GLY A 104 23.01 -11.41 1.42
C GLY A 104 23.80 -10.95 2.64
N LEU A 105 23.12 -10.54 3.72
CA LEU A 105 23.74 -10.20 5.00
C LEU A 105 24.53 -11.39 5.59
N CYS A 106 23.96 -12.59 5.57
CA CYS A 106 24.64 -13.80 6.04
C CYS A 106 25.94 -14.04 5.26
N ASN A 107 25.92 -13.87 3.93
CA ASN A 107 27.11 -14.00 3.09
C ASN A 107 28.15 -12.90 3.35
N LEU A 108 27.71 -11.66 3.52
CA LEU A 108 28.60 -10.54 3.88
C LEU A 108 29.32 -10.79 5.21
N GLN A 109 28.63 -11.34 6.21
CA GLN A 109 29.20 -11.69 7.51
C GLN A 109 30.16 -12.89 7.44
N ASN A 110 29.98 -13.80 6.48
CA ASN A 110 30.81 -14.98 6.26
C ASN A 110 31.98 -14.75 5.27
N CYS A 111 32.34 -13.49 5.00
CA CYS A 111 33.41 -13.10 4.09
C CYS A 111 33.18 -13.45 2.60
N CYS A 112 31.95 -13.78 2.20
CA CYS A 112 31.54 -13.97 0.80
C CYS A 112 30.99 -12.65 0.25
N LEU A 113 31.87 -11.66 0.07
CA LEU A 113 31.44 -10.28 -0.21
C LEU A 113 30.71 -10.11 -1.55
N CYS A 114 31.21 -10.74 -2.61
CA CYS A 114 30.63 -10.59 -3.94
C CYS A 114 29.22 -11.19 -3.98
N GLU A 115 29.08 -12.42 -3.53
CA GLU A 115 27.80 -13.13 -3.45
C GLU A 115 26.83 -12.42 -2.50
N GLY A 116 27.34 -11.90 -1.37
CA GLY A 116 26.56 -11.13 -0.42
C GLY A 116 26.00 -9.84 -1.03
N ILE A 117 26.83 -9.06 -1.72
CA ILE A 117 26.40 -7.83 -2.41
C ILE A 117 25.35 -8.14 -3.48
N ASP A 118 25.56 -9.19 -4.28
CA ASP A 118 24.64 -9.56 -5.36
C ASP A 118 23.27 -9.99 -4.80
N LEU A 119 23.23 -10.79 -3.73
CA LEU A 119 21.97 -11.15 -3.07
C LEU A 119 21.25 -9.96 -2.44
N VAL A 120 21.98 -9.04 -1.78
CA VAL A 120 21.36 -7.81 -1.26
C VAL A 120 20.78 -6.96 -2.40
N ARG A 121 21.45 -6.89 -3.55
CA ARG A 121 20.95 -6.18 -4.74
C ARG A 121 19.70 -6.82 -5.33
N GLU A 122 19.66 -8.13 -5.46
CA GLU A 122 18.45 -8.83 -5.92
C GLU A 122 17.31 -8.67 -4.91
N GLY A 123 17.60 -8.78 -3.61
CA GLY A 123 16.64 -8.49 -2.55
C GLY A 123 16.09 -7.06 -2.61
N LEU A 124 16.96 -6.06 -2.85
CA LEU A 124 16.56 -4.67 -3.05
C LEU A 124 15.61 -4.48 -4.24
N LYS A 125 15.86 -5.13 -5.38
CA LYS A 125 14.97 -5.06 -6.54
C LYS A 125 13.57 -5.59 -6.19
N ALA A 126 13.50 -6.74 -5.54
CA ALA A 126 12.23 -7.32 -5.10
C ALA A 126 11.51 -6.42 -4.06
N LEU A 127 12.25 -5.78 -3.15
CA LEU A 127 11.69 -4.78 -2.24
C LEU A 127 11.10 -3.57 -2.99
N GLU A 128 11.79 -3.06 -3.99
CA GLU A 128 11.33 -1.92 -4.79
C GLU A 128 10.12 -2.24 -5.65
N GLU A 129 10.14 -3.38 -6.33
CA GLU A 129 9.03 -3.88 -7.14
C GLU A 129 7.80 -4.13 -6.26
N GLY A 130 8.00 -4.83 -5.14
CA GLY A 130 6.93 -5.11 -4.19
C GLY A 130 6.34 -3.85 -3.56
N LEU A 131 7.18 -2.87 -3.23
CA LEU A 131 6.72 -1.56 -2.75
C LEU A 131 5.90 -0.81 -3.82
N CYS A 132 6.32 -0.86 -5.09
CA CYS A 132 5.56 -0.25 -6.18
C CYS A 132 4.18 -0.90 -6.35
N ASN A 133 4.14 -2.24 -6.39
CA ASN A 133 2.91 -3.03 -6.49
C ASN A 133 1.97 -2.73 -5.32
N LEU A 134 2.51 -2.67 -4.10
CA LEU A 134 1.76 -2.32 -2.90
C LEU A 134 1.16 -0.90 -2.99
N ILE A 135 1.96 0.10 -3.34
CA ILE A 135 1.50 1.49 -3.46
C ILE A 135 0.39 1.60 -4.53
N GLN A 136 0.58 0.94 -5.67
CA GLN A 136 -0.42 0.93 -6.72
C GLN A 136 -1.73 0.32 -6.23
N GLY A 137 -1.69 -0.87 -5.64
CA GLY A 137 -2.88 -1.54 -5.11
C GLY A 137 -3.60 -0.71 -4.04
N VAL A 138 -2.86 -0.09 -3.11
CA VAL A 138 -3.45 0.81 -2.10
C VAL A 138 -4.14 2.01 -2.75
N ASN A 139 -3.51 2.65 -3.75
CA ASN A 139 -4.10 3.79 -4.44
C ASN A 139 -5.36 3.43 -5.23
N GLU A 140 -5.40 2.25 -5.85
CA GLU A 140 -6.59 1.75 -6.56
C GLU A 140 -7.78 1.61 -5.60
N ILE A 141 -7.55 1.02 -4.42
CA ILE A 141 -8.60 0.87 -3.39
C ILE A 141 -9.09 2.23 -2.89
N LEU A 142 -8.18 3.18 -2.65
CA LEU A 142 -8.56 4.53 -2.22
C LEU A 142 -9.40 5.23 -3.29
N ALA A 143 -9.02 5.13 -4.55
CA ALA A 143 -9.77 5.70 -5.67
C ALA A 143 -11.18 5.07 -5.80
N GLU A 144 -11.30 3.77 -5.57
CA GLU A 144 -12.61 3.10 -5.54
C GLU A 144 -13.48 3.57 -4.37
N ARG A 145 -12.93 3.68 -3.17
CA ARG A 145 -13.66 4.21 -2.00
C ARG A 145 -14.14 5.63 -2.24
N GLU A 146 -13.33 6.48 -2.86
CA GLU A 146 -13.75 7.84 -3.22
C GLU A 146 -14.91 7.84 -4.22
N LYS A 147 -14.88 6.96 -5.24
CA LYS A 147 -15.98 6.81 -6.20
C LYS A 147 -17.27 6.38 -5.49
N ARG A 148 -17.21 5.37 -4.61
CA ARG A 148 -18.37 4.92 -3.81
C ARG A 148 -18.89 6.01 -2.89
N ARG A 149 -18.01 6.78 -2.25
CA ARG A 149 -18.40 7.92 -1.40
C ARG A 149 -19.16 8.97 -2.20
N LYS A 150 -18.67 9.34 -3.40
CA LYS A 150 -19.34 10.28 -4.30
C LYS A 150 -20.70 9.75 -4.76
N HIS A 151 -20.81 8.46 -5.07
CA HIS A 151 -22.07 7.83 -5.48
C HIS A 151 -23.11 7.80 -4.36
N LYS A 152 -22.72 7.40 -3.14
CA LYS A 152 -23.61 7.39 -1.96
C LYS A 152 -24.06 8.79 -1.55
N CYS A 153 -23.18 9.80 -1.68
CA CYS A 153 -23.59 11.20 -1.51
C CYS A 153 -24.60 11.64 -2.58
N TYR A 154 -24.51 11.12 -3.82
CA TYR A 154 -25.46 11.41 -4.88
C TYR A 154 -26.83 10.75 -4.64
N GLU A 155 -26.89 9.47 -4.26
CA GLU A 155 -28.14 8.78 -3.89
C GLU A 155 -28.86 9.51 -2.74
N VAL A 156 -28.12 9.88 -1.68
CA VAL A 156 -28.68 10.62 -0.54
C VAL A 156 -29.11 12.05 -0.94
N CYS A 157 -28.38 12.73 -1.83
CA CYS A 157 -28.81 14.05 -2.34
C CYS A 157 -30.08 13.95 -3.21
N PHE A 158 -30.21 12.91 -4.03
CA PHE A 158 -31.38 12.68 -4.87
C PHE A 158 -32.64 12.38 -4.05
N GLU A 159 -32.51 11.59 -2.96
CA GLU A 159 -33.63 11.32 -2.04
C GLU A 159 -34.10 12.55 -1.25
N VAL A 160 -33.21 13.52 -1.01
CA VAL A 160 -33.49 14.68 -0.12
C VAL A 160 -33.85 15.95 -0.90
N CYS A 161 -33.25 16.23 -2.06
CA CYS A 161 -33.51 17.44 -2.87
C CYS A 161 -33.26 17.20 -4.39
N PRO A 162 -34.25 16.70 -5.16
CA PRO A 162 -34.08 16.38 -6.58
C PRO A 162 -33.78 17.60 -7.47
N ASP A 163 -34.26 18.80 -7.11
CA ASP A 163 -34.21 19.99 -7.97
C ASP A 163 -32.89 20.78 -7.94
N THR A 164 -31.89 20.33 -7.17
CA THR A 164 -30.59 21.03 -6.98
C THR A 164 -29.37 20.21 -7.42
N CYS A 165 -29.57 18.99 -7.91
CA CYS A 165 -28.46 18.12 -8.31
C CYS A 165 -27.99 18.48 -9.73
N PRO A 166 -26.72 18.86 -9.95
CA PRO A 166 -26.18 19.08 -11.29
C PRO A 166 -26.13 17.76 -12.07
N GLU A 167 -26.72 17.72 -13.27
CA GLU A 167 -26.83 16.53 -14.13
C GLU A 167 -25.49 15.96 -14.63
N THR A 168 -24.36 16.63 -14.39
CA THR A 168 -23.10 16.39 -15.11
C THR A 168 -22.16 15.34 -14.51
N ILE A 169 -22.59 14.50 -13.56
CA ILE A 169 -21.75 13.42 -12.98
C ILE A 169 -22.44 12.05 -13.06
N TYR A 170 -23.14 11.78 -14.17
CA TYR A 170 -23.68 10.46 -14.48
C TYR A 170 -22.80 9.81 -15.57
N ASP A 171 -21.85 8.96 -15.17
CA ASP A 171 -21.19 8.06 -16.12
C ASP A 171 -22.01 6.76 -16.22
N LYS A 172 -22.72 6.59 -17.33
CA LYS A 172 -23.69 5.52 -17.59
C LYS A 172 -23.10 4.10 -17.65
N ARG A 173 -21.81 3.90 -17.34
CA ARG A 173 -21.16 2.58 -17.36
C ARG A 173 -21.33 1.75 -16.08
N TYR A 174 -21.90 2.31 -15.01
CA TYR A 174 -21.96 1.61 -13.72
C TYR A 174 -23.10 0.59 -13.58
N ASP A 175 -24.14 0.65 -14.43
CA ASP A 175 -25.26 -0.29 -14.40
C ASP A 175 -24.88 -1.70 -14.92
N GLU A 176 -23.78 -1.85 -15.67
CA GLU A 176 -23.33 -3.17 -16.15
C GLU A 176 -22.67 -4.00 -15.04
N ILE A 177 -22.09 -3.38 -14.00
CA ILE A 177 -21.42 -4.11 -12.90
C ILE A 177 -22.44 -4.69 -11.90
N ARG A 178 -23.65 -4.09 -11.82
CA ARG A 178 -24.75 -4.59 -10.98
C ARG A 178 -25.38 -5.89 -11.50
N GLY A 179 -24.99 -6.35 -12.69
CA GLY A 179 -25.41 -7.64 -13.26
C GLY A 179 -24.89 -8.89 -12.55
N CYS A 180 -23.92 -8.77 -11.62
CA CYS A 180 -23.30 -9.93 -10.95
C CYS A 180 -23.84 -10.26 -9.55
N ILE A 181 -24.88 -9.57 -9.06
CA ILE A 181 -25.56 -9.93 -7.79
C ILE A 181 -27.04 -10.21 -8.07
N ARG A 182 -27.30 -11.27 -8.84
CA ARG A 182 -28.54 -12.04 -8.76
C ARG A 182 -28.17 -13.51 -8.94
N THR A 183 -27.96 -14.20 -7.83
CA THR A 183 -28.08 -15.66 -7.76
C THR A 183 -29.30 -15.97 -6.90
N ASP A 184 -30.34 -16.39 -7.61
CA ASP A 184 -31.27 -17.47 -7.31
C ASP A 184 -32.07 -17.44 -6.00
N ASP A 185 -33.36 -17.08 -6.12
CA ASP A 185 -34.49 -17.69 -5.41
C ASP A 185 -35.27 -18.57 -6.39
#